data_AF-A0A538ALS1-F1
#
_entry.id   AF-A0A538ALS1-F1
#
_cell.length_a   1.000
_cell.length_b   1.000
_cell.length_c   1.000
_cell.angle_alpha   90.00
_cell.angle_beta   90.00
_cell.angle_gamma   90.00
#
_symmetry.space_group_name_H-M   'P 1'
#
loop_
_entity.id
_entity.type
_entity.pdbx_description
1 polymer ?
#
loop_
_entity_poly.entity_id
_entity_poly.type
_entity_poly.pdbx_seq_one_letter_code
_entity_poly.pdbx_strand_id
1 'polypeptide(L)'
;MDVGYRPIAGGSQQPASFFPLLPWMTRAVRVVIRSELGAAILVTTVASFAAVVLVYEVMRRWKGEAVARWAIVLLLAFPTSFFLWEFYTEALFIALTAGALLAMMRRRV
;
A
#
# COMPACT_ATOMS: atom_id res chain seq x y z
N MET A 1 -33.90 5.18 19.77
CA MET A 1 -33.35 5.71 18.50
C MET A 1 -32.60 4.55 17.88
N ASP A 2 -33.33 3.62 17.25
CA ASP A 2 -32.87 2.23 17.10
C ASP A 2 -32.77 1.83 15.62
N VAL A 3 -32.01 2.62 14.85
CA VAL A 3 -31.60 2.24 13.49
C VAL A 3 -30.10 1.99 13.47
N GLY A 4 -29.70 0.97 14.24
CA GLY A 4 -28.41 0.32 14.09
C GLY A 4 -28.37 -0.52 12.81
N TYR A 5 -27.22 -0.51 12.16
CA TYR A 5 -26.89 -1.20 10.91
C TYR A 5 -27.48 -2.63 10.86
N ARG A 6 -28.62 -2.81 10.21
CA ARG A 6 -29.17 -4.16 9.96
C ARG A 6 -28.29 -4.81 8.91
N PRO A 7 -27.63 -5.95 9.21
CA PRO A 7 -27.04 -6.75 8.16
C PRO A 7 -28.17 -7.16 7.22
N ILE A 8 -27.99 -6.88 5.93
CA ILE A 8 -28.92 -7.30 4.88
C ILE A 8 -29.01 -8.82 4.98
N ALA A 9 -30.18 -9.34 5.36
CA ALA A 9 -30.38 -10.78 5.46
C ALA A 9 -30.24 -11.35 4.04
N GLY A 10 -29.12 -12.03 3.78
CA GLY A 10 -28.74 -12.51 2.45
C GLY A 10 -27.56 -11.77 1.80
N GLY A 11 -26.84 -10.91 2.53
CA GLY A 11 -25.58 -10.34 2.06
C GLY A 11 -24.57 -11.43 1.77
N SER A 12 -24.49 -11.85 0.50
CA SER A 12 -23.31 -12.52 -0.01
C SER A 12 -22.11 -11.67 0.43
N GLN A 13 -21.16 -12.29 1.13
CA GLN A 13 -19.85 -11.66 1.32
C GLN A 13 -19.39 -11.28 -0.07
N GLN A 14 -19.37 -9.99 -0.40
CA GLN A 14 -18.88 -9.55 -1.69
C GLN A 14 -17.40 -9.89 -1.69
N PRO A 15 -16.94 -10.93 -2.43
CA PRO A 15 -15.51 -11.21 -2.53
C PRO A 15 -14.81 -10.16 -3.42
N ALA A 16 -15.54 -9.09 -3.78
CA ALA A 16 -15.09 -8.04 -4.65
C ALA A 16 -13.98 -7.25 -3.94
N SER A 17 -12.78 -7.33 -4.53
CA SER A 17 -11.69 -6.35 -4.43
C SER A 17 -10.64 -6.50 -3.32
N PHE A 18 -10.65 -7.56 -2.51
CA PHE A 18 -9.55 -7.75 -1.54
C PHE A 18 -8.37 -8.50 -2.17
N PHE A 19 -7.32 -7.77 -2.56
CA PHE A 19 -6.04 -8.37 -2.96
C PHE A 19 -5.49 -9.21 -1.79
N PRO A 20 -5.26 -10.54 -1.98
CA PRO A 20 -4.97 -11.44 -0.87
C PRO A 20 -3.59 -11.23 -0.25
N LEU A 21 -2.72 -10.49 -0.94
CA LEU A 21 -1.34 -10.30 -0.51
C LEU A 21 -1.23 -9.60 0.84
N LEU A 22 -2.05 -8.57 1.09
CA LEU A 22 -2.04 -7.85 2.37
C LEU A 22 -2.35 -8.77 3.55
N PRO A 23 -3.49 -9.50 3.60
CA PRO A 23 -3.77 -10.41 4.71
C PRO A 23 -2.77 -11.58 4.79
N TRP A 24 -2.22 -12.06 3.67
CA TRP A 24 -1.18 -13.09 3.69
C TRP A 24 0.13 -12.62 4.31
N MET A 25 0.61 -11.43 3.95
CA MET A 25 1.80 -10.82 4.54
C MET A 25 1.61 -10.57 6.03
N THR A 26 0.46 -10.01 6.43
CA THR A 26 0.11 -9.79 7.84
C THR A 26 0.10 -11.09 8.61
N ARG A 27 -0.51 -12.17 8.07
CA ARG A 27 -0.51 -13.48 8.71
C ARG A 27 0.89 -14.06 8.85
N ALA A 28 1.76 -13.88 7.86
CA ALA A 28 3.15 -14.33 7.92
C ALA A 28 3.93 -13.57 9.02
N VAL A 29 3.83 -12.24 9.05
CA VAL A 29 4.50 -11.40 10.06
C VAL A 29 3.95 -11.67 11.46
N ARG A 30 2.66 -11.96 11.59
CA ARG A 30 2.01 -12.32 12.86
C ARG A 30 2.63 -13.55 13.52
N VAL A 31 3.16 -14.51 12.75
CA VAL A 31 3.86 -15.68 13.32
C VAL A 31 5.03 -15.25 14.22
N VAL A 32 5.69 -14.13 13.87
CA VAL A 32 6.85 -13.60 14.60
C VAL A 32 6.42 -12.56 15.65
N ILE A 33 5.57 -11.60 15.26
CA ILE A 33 5.15 -10.49 16.14
C ILE A 33 4.17 -10.95 17.23
N ARG A 34 3.45 -12.07 17.00
CA ARG A 34 2.44 -12.65 17.90
C ARG A 34 1.31 -11.67 18.30
N SER A 35 1.07 -10.64 17.48
CA SER A 35 -0.03 -9.68 17.61
C SER A 35 -0.60 -9.38 16.22
N GLU A 36 -1.92 -9.49 16.06
CA GLU A 36 -2.61 -9.18 14.80
C GLU A 36 -2.44 -7.71 14.44
N LEU A 37 -2.76 -6.81 15.38
CA LEU A 37 -2.65 -5.37 15.18
C LEU A 37 -1.20 -4.95 14.94
N GLY A 38 -0.26 -5.50 15.70
CA GLY A 38 1.17 -5.20 15.52
C GLY A 38 1.70 -5.64 14.15
N ALA A 39 1.28 -6.83 13.68
CA ALA A 39 1.65 -7.31 12.35
C ALA A 39 1.04 -6.46 11.25
N ALA A 40 -0.23 -6.07 11.38
CA ALA A 40 -0.92 -5.21 10.42
C ALA A 40 -0.22 -3.85 10.30
N ILE A 41 0.05 -3.18 11.43
CA ILE A 41 0.75 -1.89 11.48
C ILE A 41 2.15 -2.01 10.86
N LEU A 42 2.89 -3.09 11.19
CA LEU A 42 4.24 -3.27 10.66
C LEU A 42 4.23 -3.47 9.14
N VAL A 43 3.34 -4.33 8.64
CA VAL A 43 3.23 -4.60 7.19
C VAL A 43 2.81 -3.35 6.44
N THR A 44 1.79 -2.62 6.91
CA THR A 44 1.33 -1.40 6.24
C THR A 44 2.44 -0.36 6.24
N THR A 45 3.04 -0.07 7.39
CA THR A 45 4.14 0.90 7.52
C THR A 45 5.29 0.59 6.56
N VAL A 46 5.77 -0.65 6.54
CA VAL A 46 6.85 -1.07 5.64
C VAL A 46 6.43 -0.92 4.17
N ALA A 47 5.19 -1.27 3.83
CA ALA A 47 4.66 -1.08 2.48
C ALA A 47 4.55 0.41 2.10
N SER A 48 4.13 1.31 3.01
CA SER A 48 4.04 2.75 2.77
C SER A 48 5.42 3.33 2.48
N PHE A 49 6.42 2.98 3.31
CA PHE A 49 7.80 3.42 3.11
C PHE A 49 8.36 2.89 1.79
N ALA A 50 8.12 1.61 1.48
CA ALA A 50 8.53 1.03 0.21
C ALA A 50 7.89 1.75 -0.99
N ALA A 51 6.59 2.08 -0.92
CA ALA A 51 5.90 2.83 -1.95
C ALA A 51 6.57 4.18 -2.22
N VAL A 52 6.83 4.96 -1.16
CA VAL A 52 7.48 6.27 -1.26
C VAL A 52 8.87 6.17 -1.87
N VAL A 53 9.71 5.26 -1.36
CA VAL A 53 11.09 5.10 -1.84
C VAL A 53 11.11 4.64 -3.30
N LEU A 54 10.28 3.66 -3.67
CA LEU A 54 10.27 3.12 -5.02
C LEU A 54 9.70 4.12 -6.02
N VAL A 55 8.65 4.88 -5.68
CA VAL A 55 8.15 5.96 -6.54
C VAL A 55 9.20 7.05 -6.73
N TYR A 56 9.91 7.42 -5.67
CA TYR A 56 11.01 8.40 -5.77
C TYR A 56 12.07 7.91 -6.76
N GLU A 57 12.50 6.66 -6.63
CA GLU A 57 13.50 6.05 -7.50
C GLU A 57 13.03 5.97 -8.97
N VAL A 58 11.75 5.64 -9.20
CA VAL A 58 11.16 5.65 -10.55
C VAL A 58 11.27 7.04 -11.15
N MET A 59 10.78 8.05 -10.44
CA MET A 59 10.73 9.43 -10.91
C MET A 59 12.14 10.01 -11.10
N ARG A 60 13.07 9.67 -10.22
CA ARG A 60 14.47 10.10 -10.30
C ARG A 60 15.13 9.59 -11.58
N ARG A 61 14.92 8.32 -11.92
CA ARG A 61 15.46 7.74 -13.16
C ARG A 61 14.77 8.28 -14.41
N TRP A 62 13.48 8.59 -14.32
CA TRP A 62 12.71 9.04 -15.48
C TRP A 62 12.91 10.52 -15.82
N LYS A 63 12.97 11.40 -14.81
CA LYS A 63 12.95 12.86 -14.97
C LYS A 63 13.96 13.61 -14.10
N GLY A 64 14.82 12.92 -13.37
CA GLY A 64 15.84 13.52 -12.50
C GLY A 64 15.34 13.82 -11.08
N GLU A 65 16.27 14.25 -10.23
CA GLU A 65 16.07 14.36 -8.78
C GLU A 65 15.02 15.42 -8.38
N ALA A 66 15.02 16.58 -9.02
CA ALA A 66 14.10 17.66 -8.68
C ALA A 66 12.63 17.23 -8.85
N VAL A 67 12.32 16.53 -9.95
CA VAL A 67 10.98 16.00 -10.22
C VAL A 67 10.61 14.90 -9.23
N ALA A 68 11.57 14.03 -8.87
CA ALA A 68 11.33 12.97 -7.89
C ALA A 68 10.93 13.51 -6.52
N ARG A 69 11.59 14.57 -6.05
CA ARG A 69 11.27 15.22 -4.77
C ARG A 69 9.85 15.79 -4.78
N TRP A 70 9.50 16.52 -5.83
CA TRP A 70 8.14 17.07 -5.97
C TRP A 70 7.07 15.99 -6.13
N ALA A 71 7.37 14.90 -6.84
CA ALA A 71 6.44 13.79 -6.95
C ALA A 71 6.10 13.18 -5.58
N ILE A 72 7.09 13.01 -4.70
CA ILE A 72 6.86 12.51 -3.33
C ILE A 72 6.14 13.54 -2.46
N VAL A 73 6.49 14.82 -2.56
CA VAL A 73 5.76 15.87 -1.83
C VAL A 73 4.29 15.89 -2.23
N LEU A 74 3.99 15.85 -3.53
CA LEU A 74 2.62 15.82 -4.03
C LEU A 74 1.90 14.52 -3.65
N LEU A 75 2.58 13.37 -3.74
CA LEU A 75 2.03 12.09 -3.28
C LEU A 75 1.66 12.19 -1.81
N LEU A 76 2.56 12.62 -0.93
CA LEU A 76 2.30 12.65 0.52
C LEU A 76 1.34 13.75 0.96
N ALA A 77 1.30 14.88 0.25
CA ALA A 77 0.38 15.98 0.51
C ALA A 77 -1.04 15.73 -0.03
N PHE A 78 -1.21 14.74 -0.91
CA PHE A 78 -2.53 14.43 -1.45
C PHE A 78 -3.48 13.97 -0.33
N PRO A 79 -4.74 14.47 -0.27
CA PRO A 79 -5.64 14.21 0.86
C PRO A 79 -5.90 12.74 1.13
N THR A 80 -5.85 11.87 0.12
CA THR A 80 -6.12 10.44 0.29
C THR A 80 -4.89 9.62 0.66
N SER A 81 -3.73 10.25 0.88
CA SER A 81 -2.49 9.53 1.16
C SER A 81 -2.45 8.91 2.54
N PHE A 82 -3.43 9.20 3.41
CA PHE A 82 -3.63 8.42 4.64
C PHE A 82 -3.93 6.94 4.35
N PHE A 83 -4.51 6.60 3.19
CA PHE A 83 -4.72 5.19 2.78
C PHE A 83 -3.41 4.43 2.55
N LEU A 84 -2.28 5.13 2.41
CA LEU A 84 -0.97 4.46 2.38
C LEU A 84 -0.61 3.88 3.76
N TRP A 85 -1.12 4.46 4.85
CA TRP A 85 -0.74 4.12 6.22
C TRP A 85 -1.76 3.22 6.93
N GLU A 86 -3.01 3.27 6.46
CA GLU A 86 -4.09 2.41 6.95
C GLU A 86 -3.96 0.97 6.41
N PHE A 87 -4.72 0.03 7.00
CA PHE A 87 -4.77 -1.37 6.58
C PHE A 87 -5.52 -1.56 5.25
N TYR A 88 -4.93 -1.00 4.20
CA TYR A 88 -5.41 -1.01 2.82
C TYR A 88 -4.32 -1.46 1.85
N THR A 89 -4.71 -1.79 0.62
CA THR A 89 -3.84 -2.42 -0.38
C THR A 89 -3.00 -1.43 -1.18
N GLU A 90 -3.30 -0.14 -1.07
CA GLU A 90 -2.83 0.94 -1.92
C GLU A 90 -1.31 1.10 -1.82
N ALA A 91 -0.76 1.05 -0.61
CA ALA A 91 0.68 1.09 -0.40
C ALA A 91 1.39 -0.10 -1.05
N LEU A 92 0.88 -1.32 -0.88
CA LEU A 92 1.44 -2.51 -1.51
C LEU A 92 1.33 -2.44 -3.04
N PHE A 93 0.19 -2.02 -3.56
CA PHE A 93 -0.04 -1.87 -4.99
C PHE A 93 0.96 -0.89 -5.62
N ILE A 94 1.12 0.30 -5.02
CA ILE A 94 2.06 1.32 -5.49
C ILE A 94 3.51 0.81 -5.39
N ALA A 95 3.89 0.20 -4.27
CA ALA A 95 5.24 -0.35 -4.07
C ALA A 95 5.58 -1.40 -5.13
N LEU A 96 4.69 -2.37 -5.36
CA LEU A 96 4.91 -3.43 -6.35
C LEU A 96 4.93 -2.90 -7.78
N THR A 97 4.05 -1.96 -8.11
CA THR A 97 4.00 -1.34 -9.44
C THR A 97 5.27 -0.53 -9.71
N ALA A 98 5.69 0.32 -8.77
CA ALA A 98 6.93 1.08 -8.88
C ALA A 98 8.16 0.16 -8.93
N GLY A 99 8.17 -0.91 -8.14
CA GLY A 99 9.20 -1.95 -8.19
C GLY A 99 9.30 -2.64 -9.55
N ALA A 100 8.15 -3.00 -10.15
CA ALA A 100 8.09 -3.58 -11.49
C ALA A 100 8.61 -2.62 -12.56
N LEU A 101 8.24 -1.34 -12.48
CA LEU A 101 8.76 -0.29 -13.37
C LEU A 101 10.28 -0.10 -13.22
N LEU A 102 10.80 -0.10 -11.99
CA LEU A 102 12.25 -0.04 -11.74
C LEU A 102 12.97 -1.26 -12.31
N ALA A 103 12.42 -2.45 -12.13
CA ALA A 103 12.98 -3.67 -12.69
C ALA A 103 13.00 -3.62 -14.23
N MET A 104 11.95 -3.09 -14.86
CA MET A 104 11.89 -2.86 -16.31
C MET A 104 12.94 -1.84 -16.76
N MET A 105 13.06 -0.70 -16.08
CA MET A 105 14.02 0.35 -16.45
C MET A 105 15.47 -0.12 -16.31
N ARG A 106 15.78 -1.00 -15.35
CA ARG A 106 17.11 -1.60 -15.21
C ARG A 106 17.50 -2.51 -16.36
N ARG A 107 16.53 -3.08 -17.09
CA ARG A 107 16.78 -3.95 -18.26
C ARG A 107 16.96 -3.18 -19.57
N ARG A 108 16.65 -1.88 -19.59
CA ARG A 108 16.75 -1.02 -20.78
C ARG A 108 18.07 -0.23 -20.85
N VAL A 109 19.01 -0.48 -19.93
CA VAL A 109 20.38 0.04 -19.90
C VAL A 109 21.31 -1.10 -20.29
#